data_AF-A0A660WBR7-F1
#
_entry.id   AF-A0A660WBR7-F1
#
_cell.length_a   1.000
_cell.length_b   1.000
_cell.length_c   1.000
_cell.angle_alpha   90.00
_cell.angle_beta   90.00
_cell.angle_gamma   90.00
#
_symmetry.space_group_name_H-M   'P 1'
#
loop_
_entity.id
_entity.type
_entity.pdbx_description
1 polymer ?
#
loop_
_entity_poly.entity_id
_entity_poly.type
_entity_poly.pdbx_seq_one_letter_code
_entity_poly.pdbx_strand_id
1 'polypeptide(L)'
;MKKLIRKKFLLALLVLAGVAAGFWGMQHSVLARKQLAGPVSYRVELLDAPGWMSLSLLRELHEALTPRAEFSDESLCRDVYRLGQVNPWVAQVQLVRRTRSASGQGLVQVRATYRQPAARVQYAGRVYFVDKDGVVLPSDSTPKWAAKVGQAYRYYTVADAVPLTARPLRIH
;
A
#
# COMPACT_ATOMS: atom_id res chain seq x y z
N MET A 1 -15.18 48.55 43.92
CA MET A 1 -15.30 47.76 42.66
C MET A 1 -13.97 47.36 42.02
N LYS A 2 -12.99 48.27 41.77
CA LYS A 2 -11.73 47.94 41.06
C LYS A 2 -10.91 46.77 41.63
N LYS A 3 -10.87 46.61 42.96
CA LYS A 3 -10.14 45.50 43.63
C LYS A 3 -10.74 44.11 43.35
N LEU A 4 -12.06 44.02 43.18
CA LEU A 4 -12.74 42.74 42.93
C LEU A 4 -12.54 42.26 41.49
N ILE A 5 -12.53 43.21 40.53
CA ILE A 5 -12.28 42.93 39.11
C ILE A 5 -10.83 42.42 38.90
N ARG A 6 -9.84 43.03 39.56
CA ARG A 6 -8.44 42.57 39.51
C ARG A 6 -8.25 41.14 40.01
N LYS A 7 -8.91 40.75 41.11
CA LYS A 7 -8.82 39.39 41.67
C LYS A 7 -9.41 38.34 40.71
N LYS A 8 -10.57 38.62 40.11
CA LYS A 8 -11.20 37.71 39.13
C LYS A 8 -10.35 37.55 37.87
N PHE A 9 -9.74 38.63 37.40
CA PHE A 9 -8.85 38.60 36.24
C PHE A 9 -7.58 37.77 36.49
N LEU A 10 -6.95 37.94 37.67
CA LEU A 10 -5.81 37.11 38.09
C LEU A 10 -6.17 35.62 38.16
N LEU A 11 -7.35 35.28 38.71
CA LEU A 11 -7.80 33.90 38.80
C LEU A 11 -8.02 33.29 37.40
N ALA A 12 -8.63 34.04 36.49
CA ALA A 12 -8.86 33.61 35.12
C ALA A 12 -7.54 33.37 34.36
N LEU A 13 -6.56 34.27 34.52
CA LEU A 13 -5.22 34.10 33.93
C LEU A 13 -4.51 32.85 34.45
N LEU A 14 -4.63 32.57 35.75
CA LEU A 14 -3.98 31.41 36.37
C LEU A 14 -4.61 30.10 35.87
N VAL A 15 -5.94 30.06 35.73
CA VAL A 15 -6.66 28.93 35.13
C VAL A 15 -6.24 28.74 33.67
N LEU A 16 -6.18 29.82 32.88
CA LEU A 16 -5.78 29.75 31.47
C LEU A 16 -4.34 29.26 31.31
N ALA A 17 -3.42 29.73 32.15
CA ALA A 17 -2.04 29.27 32.18
C ALA A 17 -1.93 27.78 32.55
N GLY A 18 -2.74 27.32 33.51
CA GLY A 18 -2.82 25.90 33.88
C GLY A 18 -3.31 25.02 32.72
N VAL A 19 -4.35 25.45 32.00
CA VAL A 19 -4.86 24.72 30.82
C VAL A 19 -3.82 24.68 29.70
N ALA A 20 -3.16 25.81 29.41
CA ALA A 20 -2.10 25.87 28.40
C ALA A 20 -0.92 24.97 28.74
N ALA A 21 -0.46 24.98 30.01
CA ALA A 21 0.60 24.11 30.49
C ALA A 21 0.22 22.63 30.43
N GLY A 22 -1.02 22.29 30.81
CA GLY A 22 -1.55 20.93 30.71
C GLY A 22 -1.60 20.44 29.26
N PHE A 23 -2.07 21.28 28.33
CA PHE A 23 -2.10 20.96 26.91
C PHE A 23 -0.70 20.75 26.33
N TRP A 24 0.25 21.62 26.68
CA TRP A 24 1.64 21.52 26.25
C TRP A 24 2.33 20.26 26.79
N GLY A 25 2.11 19.93 28.07
CA GLY A 25 2.62 18.70 28.68
C GLY A 25 2.03 17.44 28.05
N MET A 26 0.75 17.46 27.68
CA MET A 26 0.09 16.32 27.03
C MET A 26 0.63 16.09 25.61
N GLN A 27 0.83 17.16 24.82
CA GLN A 27 1.49 17.07 23.51
C GLN A 27 2.90 16.48 23.66
N HIS A 28 3.69 16.97 24.61
CA HIS A 28 5.05 16.49 24.80
C HIS A 28 5.09 15.02 25.26
N SER A 29 4.15 14.60 26.12
CA SER A 29 4.05 13.21 26.61
C SER A 29 3.63 12.22 25.52
N VAL A 30 2.74 12.64 24.62
CA VAL A 30 2.32 11.82 23.46
C VAL A 30 3.48 11.66 22.47
N LEU A 31 4.27 12.72 22.27
CA LEU A 31 5.48 12.67 21.44
C LEU A 31 6.61 11.86 22.08
N ALA A 32 6.81 11.99 23.40
CA ALA A 32 7.81 11.24 24.15
C ALA A 32 7.46 9.74 24.23
N ARG A 33 6.17 9.37 24.37
CA ARG A 33 5.75 7.96 24.31
C ARG A 33 5.85 7.35 22.91
N LYS A 34 5.80 8.16 21.84
CA LYS A 34 6.08 7.68 20.48
C LYS A 34 7.55 7.27 20.28
N GLN A 35 8.47 7.73 21.14
CA GLN A 35 9.88 7.33 21.13
C GLN A 35 10.18 6.04 21.92
N LEU A 36 9.17 5.32 22.42
CA LEU A 36 9.35 3.93 22.83
C LEU A 36 9.63 3.09 21.58
N ALA A 37 10.94 2.93 21.30
CA ALA A 37 11.58 2.07 20.32
C ALA A 37 10.59 1.42 19.34
N GLY A 38 10.39 2.06 18.19
CA GLY A 38 9.70 1.41 17.07
C GLY A 38 10.35 0.05 16.78
N PRO A 39 9.58 -0.94 16.31
CA PRO A 39 10.17 -2.23 15.96
C PRO A 39 11.32 -2.02 14.96
N VAL A 40 12.47 -2.62 15.27
CA VAL A 40 13.71 -2.51 14.49
C VAL A 40 13.53 -3.07 13.07
N SER A 41 12.60 -4.01 12.91
CA SER A 41 12.23 -4.57 11.61
C SER A 41 10.73 -4.63 11.43
N TYR A 42 10.30 -4.55 10.18
CA TYR A 42 8.92 -4.78 9.79
C TYR A 42 8.86 -5.67 8.55
N ARG A 43 7.66 -6.20 8.28
CA ARG A 43 7.36 -6.87 7.02
C ARG A 43 6.05 -6.34 6.43
N VAL A 44 5.97 -6.34 5.11
CA VAL A 44 4.72 -6.11 4.40
C VAL A 44 3.90 -7.40 4.43
N GLU A 45 2.63 -7.29 4.81
CA GLU A 45 1.68 -8.40 4.87
C GLU A 45 0.54 -8.12 3.89
N LEU A 46 0.41 -8.98 2.88
CA LEU A 46 -0.68 -8.92 1.93
C LEU A 46 -1.91 -9.59 2.51
N LEU A 47 -2.94 -8.79 2.79
CA LEU A 47 -4.24 -9.28 3.23
C LEU A 47 -5.01 -9.85 2.03
N ASP A 48 -5.75 -10.93 2.30
CA ASP A 48 -6.71 -11.51 1.35
C ASP A 48 -6.05 -11.93 0.01
N ALA A 49 -4.80 -12.40 0.07
CA ALA A 49 -4.09 -12.93 -1.09
C ALA A 49 -4.87 -14.10 -1.74
N PRO A 50 -5.18 -14.03 -3.05
CA PRO A 50 -6.04 -15.01 -3.68
C PRO A 50 -5.29 -16.33 -3.90
N GLY A 51 -6.01 -17.46 -3.79
CA GLY A 51 -5.43 -18.80 -3.89
C GLY A 51 -4.81 -19.16 -5.25
N TRP A 52 -5.03 -18.35 -6.30
CA TRP A 52 -4.35 -18.54 -7.59
C TRP A 52 -2.90 -18.03 -7.59
N MET A 53 -2.55 -17.16 -6.65
CA MET A 53 -1.23 -16.53 -6.58
C MET A 53 -0.21 -17.54 -6.06
N SER A 54 0.85 -17.78 -6.84
CA SER A 54 1.92 -18.68 -6.40
C SER A 54 2.72 -18.05 -5.26
N LEU A 55 3.38 -18.89 -4.44
CA LEU A 55 4.28 -18.42 -3.38
C LEU A 55 5.44 -17.58 -3.92
N SER A 56 5.91 -17.85 -5.15
CA SER A 56 6.94 -17.06 -5.81
C SER A 56 6.45 -15.64 -6.11
N LEU A 57 5.23 -15.50 -6.66
CA LEU A 57 4.62 -14.23 -6.96
C LEU A 57 4.31 -13.43 -5.67
N LEU A 58 3.87 -14.12 -4.61
CA LEU A 58 3.70 -13.49 -3.29
C LEU A 58 5.02 -12.92 -2.76
N ARG A 59 6.12 -13.66 -2.90
CA ARG A 59 7.45 -13.19 -2.47
C ARG A 59 7.90 -11.97 -3.26
N GLU A 60 7.76 -12.01 -4.58
CA GLU A 60 8.06 -10.86 -5.44
C GLU A 60 7.21 -9.64 -5.07
N LEU A 61 5.91 -9.82 -4.83
CA LEU A 61 5.04 -8.73 -4.39
C LEU A 61 5.47 -8.17 -3.02
N HIS A 62 5.87 -9.03 -2.07
CA HIS A 62 6.41 -8.55 -0.80
C HIS A 62 7.66 -7.70 -1.00
N GLU A 63 8.60 -8.14 -1.84
CA GLU A 63 9.83 -7.39 -2.14
C GLU A 63 9.51 -6.07 -2.84
N ALA A 64 8.66 -6.10 -3.88
CA ALA A 64 8.30 -4.93 -4.67
C ALA A 64 7.50 -3.88 -3.89
N LEU A 65 6.74 -4.28 -2.87
CA LEU A 65 5.95 -3.39 -2.03
C LEU A 65 6.68 -2.91 -0.77
N THR A 66 7.90 -3.40 -0.50
CA THR A 66 8.69 -2.99 0.68
C THR A 66 9.59 -1.80 0.33
N PRO A 67 9.26 -0.56 0.78
CA PRO A 67 10.09 0.60 0.51
C PRO A 67 11.37 0.57 1.37
N ARG A 68 12.36 1.35 0.96
CA ARG A 68 13.56 1.65 1.77
C ARG A 68 13.26 2.75 2.79
N ALA A 69 12.29 2.52 3.66
CA ALA A 69 11.89 3.42 4.74
C ALA A 69 11.83 2.65 6.06
N GLU A 70 12.06 3.36 7.17
CA GLU A 70 11.94 2.80 8.51
C GLU A 70 10.47 2.62 8.92
N PHE A 71 10.20 1.73 9.88
CA PHE A 71 8.82 1.50 10.32
C PHE A 71 8.16 2.74 10.97
N SER A 72 8.98 3.55 11.64
CA SER A 72 8.61 4.81 12.29
C SER A 72 8.27 5.91 11.29
N ASP A 73 8.74 5.82 10.05
CA ASP A 73 8.58 6.87 9.05
C ASP A 73 7.09 7.17 8.80
N GLU A 74 6.74 8.45 8.75
CA GLU A 74 5.39 8.90 8.42
C GLU A 74 5.05 8.66 6.94
N SER A 75 6.06 8.60 6.06
CA SER A 75 5.87 8.33 4.63
C SER A 75 5.64 6.85 4.33
N LEU A 76 5.97 5.93 5.24
CA LEU A 76 6.02 4.49 4.97
C LEU A 76 4.74 3.95 4.30
N CYS A 77 3.57 4.20 4.90
CA CYS A 77 2.30 3.75 4.33
C CYS A 77 2.01 4.37 2.96
N ARG A 78 2.39 5.63 2.77
CA ARG A 78 2.19 6.37 1.52
C ARG A 78 3.07 5.80 0.41
N ASP A 79 4.31 5.44 0.73
CA ASP A 79 5.25 4.87 -0.22
C ASP A 79 4.84 3.45 -0.61
N VAL A 80 4.40 2.62 0.34
CA VAL A 80 3.82 1.30 0.07
C VAL A 80 2.58 1.41 -0.82
N TYR A 81 1.70 2.38 -0.54
CA TYR A 81 0.54 2.66 -1.39
C TYR A 81 0.97 3.05 -2.83
N ARG A 82 1.96 3.94 -2.97
CA ARG A 82 2.49 4.36 -4.28
C ARG A 82 3.10 3.18 -5.04
N LEU A 83 3.90 2.34 -4.38
CA LEU A 83 4.46 1.12 -4.96
C LEU A 83 3.36 0.17 -5.43
N GLY A 84 2.30 0.00 -4.65
CA GLY A 84 1.14 -0.80 -5.04
C GLY A 84 0.41 -0.23 -6.26
N GLN A 85 0.28 1.08 -6.39
CA GLN A 85 -0.38 1.72 -7.54
C GLN A 85 0.36 1.52 -8.87
N VAL A 86 1.68 1.40 -8.84
CA VAL A 86 2.50 1.19 -10.04
C VAL A 86 2.83 -0.28 -10.30
N ASN A 87 2.48 -1.18 -9.37
CA ASN A 87 2.77 -2.60 -9.50
C ASN A 87 1.80 -3.27 -10.49
N PRO A 88 2.29 -3.98 -11.52
CA PRO A 88 1.44 -4.55 -12.56
C PRO A 88 0.54 -5.70 -12.09
N TRP A 89 0.77 -6.28 -10.92
CA TRP A 89 -0.08 -7.34 -10.34
C TRP A 89 -1.22 -6.79 -9.48
N VAL A 90 -1.14 -5.52 -9.10
CA VAL A 90 -2.14 -4.85 -8.26
C VAL A 90 -3.13 -4.11 -9.16
N ALA A 91 -4.40 -4.47 -9.04
CA ALA A 91 -5.47 -3.76 -9.75
C ALA A 91 -5.85 -2.48 -9.00
N GLN A 92 -5.99 -2.57 -7.67
CA GLN A 92 -6.36 -1.46 -6.81
C GLN A 92 -5.88 -1.69 -5.38
N VAL A 93 -5.23 -0.69 -4.78
CA VAL A 93 -4.92 -0.68 -3.35
C VAL A 93 -6.11 -0.09 -2.58
N GLN A 94 -6.67 -0.87 -1.65
CA GLN A 94 -7.84 -0.48 -0.86
C GLN A 94 -7.45 0.13 0.49
N LEU A 95 -6.45 -0.46 1.15
CA LEU A 95 -6.00 -0.04 2.47
C LEU A 95 -4.52 -0.36 2.65
N VAL A 96 -3.78 0.59 3.23
CA VAL A 96 -2.43 0.37 3.76
C VAL A 96 -2.41 0.88 5.20
N ARG A 97 -2.04 0.04 6.15
CA ARG A 97 -1.96 0.43 7.56
C ARG A 97 -0.76 -0.22 8.26
N ARG A 98 -0.24 0.49 9.26
CA ARG A 98 0.75 -0.07 10.20
C ARG A 98 0.04 -0.74 11.37
N THR A 99 0.53 -1.89 11.77
CA THR A 99 0.16 -2.57 13.01
C THR A 99 1.39 -3.23 13.62
N ARG A 100 1.25 -3.83 14.80
CA ARG A 100 2.28 -4.64 15.44
C ARG A 100 1.75 -6.06 15.62
N SER A 101 2.61 -7.04 15.38
CA SER A 101 2.28 -8.42 15.73
C SER A 101 2.24 -8.60 17.25
N ALA A 102 1.68 -9.72 17.72
CA ALA A 102 1.76 -10.09 19.13
C ALA A 102 3.20 -10.25 19.65
N SER A 103 4.15 -10.58 18.77
CA SER A 103 5.59 -10.67 19.07
C SER A 103 6.29 -9.30 19.06
N GLY A 104 5.58 -8.20 18.80
CA GLY A 104 6.14 -6.85 18.74
C GLY A 104 6.79 -6.48 17.41
N GLN A 105 6.78 -7.34 16.39
CA GLN A 105 7.28 -7.04 15.05
C GLN A 105 6.38 -6.00 14.35
N GLY A 106 6.98 -5.06 13.60
CA GLY A 106 6.22 -4.14 12.77
C GLY A 106 5.55 -4.86 11.60
N LEU A 107 4.29 -4.55 11.35
CA LEU A 107 3.54 -5.09 10.22
C LEU A 107 2.99 -3.93 9.39
N VAL A 108 3.21 -3.96 8.09
CA VAL A 108 2.53 -3.07 7.15
C VAL A 108 1.52 -3.91 6.39
N GLN A 109 0.26 -3.81 6.78
CA GLN A 109 -0.82 -4.57 6.18
C GLN A 109 -1.36 -3.86 4.95
N VAL A 110 -1.42 -4.59 3.83
CA VAL A 110 -1.90 -4.10 2.55
C VAL A 110 -3.09 -4.94 2.13
N ARG A 111 -4.27 -4.32 2.00
CA ARG A 111 -5.42 -4.92 1.34
C ARG A 111 -5.53 -4.35 -0.07
N ALA A 112 -5.56 -5.24 -1.05
CA ALA A 112 -5.62 -4.88 -2.46
C ALA A 112 -6.43 -5.90 -3.26
N THR A 113 -6.93 -5.46 -4.41
CA THR A 113 -7.45 -6.35 -5.45
C THR A 113 -6.32 -6.66 -6.42
N TYR A 114 -6.12 -7.93 -6.74
CA TYR A 114 -5.02 -8.40 -7.59
C TYR A 114 -5.52 -8.79 -8.98
N ARG A 115 -4.68 -8.56 -9.99
CA ARG A 115 -4.96 -8.93 -11.38
C ARG A 115 -4.68 -10.41 -11.57
N GLN A 116 -5.70 -11.15 -11.98
CA GLN A 116 -5.57 -12.57 -12.31
C GLN A 116 -5.28 -12.72 -13.81
N PRO A 117 -4.27 -13.51 -14.20
CA PRO A 117 -4.04 -13.87 -15.60
C PRO A 117 -5.29 -14.56 -16.17
N ALA A 118 -5.85 -14.00 -17.23
CA ALA A 118 -7.05 -14.52 -17.88
C ALA A 118 -6.72 -15.20 -19.21
N ALA A 119 -5.74 -14.69 -19.96
CA ALA A 119 -5.33 -15.24 -21.24
C ALA A 119 -3.82 -15.21 -21.45
N ARG A 120 -3.36 -16.11 -22.33
CA ARG A 120 -2.01 -16.15 -22.87
C ARG A 120 -2.07 -15.78 -24.35
N VAL A 121 -1.38 -14.71 -24.72
CA VAL A 121 -1.39 -14.15 -26.09
C VAL A 121 -0.01 -14.31 -26.70
N GLN A 122 0.06 -14.75 -27.97
CA GLN A 122 1.31 -14.76 -28.72
C GLN A 122 1.29 -13.62 -29.73
N TYR A 123 2.27 -12.73 -29.63
CA TYR A 123 2.40 -11.56 -30.51
C TYR A 123 3.86 -11.33 -30.87
N ALA A 124 4.16 -11.15 -32.16
CA ALA A 124 5.51 -10.96 -32.68
C ALA A 124 6.53 -12.00 -32.15
N GLY A 125 6.11 -13.28 -32.07
CA GLY A 125 6.96 -14.38 -31.58
C GLY A 125 7.16 -14.42 -30.05
N ARG A 126 6.59 -13.48 -29.30
CA ARG A 126 6.67 -13.42 -27.82
C ARG A 126 5.35 -13.83 -27.18
N VAL A 127 5.43 -14.38 -25.97
CA VAL A 127 4.27 -14.76 -25.16
C VAL A 127 4.01 -13.69 -24.12
N TYR A 128 2.77 -13.21 -24.07
CA TYR A 128 2.27 -12.25 -23.09
C TYR A 128 1.15 -12.88 -22.28
N PHE A 129 1.03 -12.50 -21.02
CA PHE A 129 -0.12 -12.82 -20.19
C PHE A 129 -0.94 -11.56 -19.99
N VAL A 130 -2.25 -11.67 -20.13
CA VAL A 130 -3.16 -10.53 -19.96
C VAL A 130 -4.25 -10.89 -18.97
N ASP A 131 -4.67 -9.91 -18.16
CA ASP A 131 -5.82 -10.05 -17.30
C ASP A 131 -7.14 -9.84 -18.07
N LYS A 132 -8.26 -9.92 -17.34
CA LYS A 132 -9.61 -9.73 -17.91
C LYS A 132 -9.87 -8.31 -18.45
N ASP A 133 -9.07 -7.33 -18.02
CA ASP A 133 -9.19 -5.92 -18.40
C ASP A 133 -8.20 -5.56 -19.54
N GLY A 134 -7.47 -6.55 -20.07
CA GLY A 134 -6.50 -6.39 -21.16
C GLY A 134 -5.13 -5.86 -20.71
N VAL A 135 -4.83 -5.85 -19.41
CA VAL A 135 -3.54 -5.40 -18.89
C VAL A 135 -2.52 -6.52 -19.00
N VAL A 136 -1.37 -6.21 -19.60
CA VAL A 136 -0.24 -7.13 -19.74
C VAL A 136 0.47 -7.31 -18.40
N LEU A 137 0.63 -8.57 -17.99
CA LEU A 137 1.27 -8.97 -16.74
C LEU A 137 2.72 -9.44 -17.00
N PRO A 138 3.63 -9.32 -16.02
CA PRO A 138 5.01 -9.81 -16.12
C PRO A 138 5.07 -11.31 -16.42
N SER A 139 5.79 -11.70 -17.48
CA SER A 139 5.85 -13.08 -17.97
C SER A 139 6.48 -14.06 -16.98
N ASP A 140 7.53 -13.62 -16.30
CA ASP A 140 8.45 -14.50 -15.58
C ASP A 140 7.81 -15.07 -14.31
N SER A 141 6.88 -14.31 -13.73
CA SER A 141 6.20 -14.64 -12.48
C SER A 141 4.74 -15.02 -12.67
N THR A 142 4.26 -15.06 -13.91
CA THR A 142 2.89 -15.47 -14.18
C THR A 142 2.72 -16.97 -13.95
N PRO A 143 1.81 -17.40 -13.05
CA PRO A 143 1.49 -18.81 -12.89
C PRO A 143 0.88 -19.35 -14.19
N LYS A 144 1.65 -20.17 -14.92
CA LYS A 144 1.27 -20.70 -16.24
C LYS A 144 -0.03 -21.50 -16.23
N TRP A 145 -0.36 -22.12 -15.10
CA TRP A 145 -1.57 -22.91 -14.90
C TRP A 145 -2.82 -22.05 -14.68
N ALA A 146 -2.66 -20.81 -14.23
CA ALA A 146 -3.78 -19.91 -13.92
C ALA A 146 -4.40 -19.31 -15.19
N ALA A 147 -3.59 -19.16 -16.25
CA ALA A 147 -4.09 -18.75 -17.55
C ALA A 147 -4.86 -19.91 -18.20
N LYS A 148 -6.19 -19.81 -18.26
CA LYS A 148 -6.99 -20.75 -19.05
C LYS A 148 -6.59 -20.58 -20.52
N VAL A 149 -6.03 -21.64 -21.09
CA VAL A 149 -5.86 -21.76 -22.54
C VAL A 149 -7.26 -21.93 -23.11
N GLY A 150 -7.90 -20.82 -23.48
CA GLY A 150 -9.18 -20.87 -24.17
C GLY A 150 -9.05 -21.73 -25.42
N GLN A 151 -9.88 -22.76 -25.53
CA GLN A 151 -9.97 -23.69 -26.67
C GLN A 151 -10.36 -23.03 -28.01
N ALA A 152 -10.48 -21.71 -28.05
CA ALA A 152 -10.56 -20.95 -29.28
C ALA A 152 -9.52 -19.84 -29.14
N TYR A 153 -8.41 -19.98 -29.86
CA TYR A 153 -7.50 -18.87 -30.08
C TYR A 153 -8.30 -17.75 -30.78
N ARG A 154 -8.84 -16.79 -30.03
CA ARG A 154 -9.09 -15.46 -30.60
C ARG A 154 -7.72 -14.82 -30.72
N TYR A 155 -7.04 -15.13 -31.81
CA TYR A 155 -5.96 -14.31 -32.30
C TYR A 155 -6.56 -12.94 -32.60
N TYR A 156 -6.29 -11.96 -31.75
CA TYR A 156 -6.41 -10.57 -32.18
C TYR A 156 -5.23 -10.33 -33.10
N THR A 157 -5.39 -10.66 -34.39
CA THR A 157 -4.51 -10.10 -35.42
C THR A 157 -4.75 -8.60 -35.42
N VAL A 158 -3.69 -7.80 -35.51
CA VAL A 158 -3.70 -6.32 -35.40
C VAL A 158 -4.72 -5.62 -36.33
N ALA A 159 -5.26 -6.35 -37.32
CA ALA A 159 -6.38 -5.89 -38.16
C ALA A 159 -7.71 -5.75 -37.40
N ASP A 160 -7.96 -6.58 -36.39
CA ASP A 160 -9.11 -6.46 -35.50
C ASP A 160 -8.69 -5.61 -34.32
N ALA A 161 -9.08 -4.33 -34.37
CA ALA A 161 -8.70 -3.29 -33.44
C ALA A 161 -8.69 -3.77 -31.99
N VAL A 162 -7.49 -4.02 -31.44
CA VAL A 162 -7.27 -3.97 -29.99
C VAL A 162 -7.71 -2.56 -29.59
N PRO A 163 -8.71 -2.40 -28.70
CA PRO A 163 -9.08 -1.06 -28.27
C PRO A 163 -7.82 -0.39 -27.70
N LEU A 164 -7.40 0.70 -28.36
CA LEU A 164 -6.18 1.47 -28.08
C LEU A 164 -6.15 2.10 -26.67
N THR A 165 -7.08 1.72 -25.79
CA THR A 165 -7.12 2.07 -24.38
C THR A 165 -6.12 1.30 -23.52
N ALA A 166 -5.46 0.27 -24.04
CA ALA A 166 -4.30 -0.33 -23.40
C ALA A 166 -3.11 0.65 -23.48
N ARG A 167 -3.10 1.67 -22.61
CA ARG A 167 -1.96 2.57 -22.45
C ARG A 167 -0.76 1.75 -21.99
N PRO A 168 0.34 1.69 -22.76
CA PRO A 168 1.58 1.15 -22.24
C PRO A 168 2.01 2.02 -21.07
N LEU A 169 2.21 1.41 -19.90
CA LEU A 169 2.95 2.03 -18.80
C LEU A 169 4.33 2.40 -19.36
N ARG A 170 4.57 3.69 -19.64
CA ARG A 170 5.92 4.20 -19.90
C ARG A 170 6.69 4.06 -18.59
N ILE A 171 7.54 3.04 -18.54
CA ILE A 171 8.58 2.94 -17.53
C ILE A 171 9.66 3.95 -17.95
N HIS A 172 9.81 5.02 -17.17
CA HIS A 172 10.92 5.98 -17.25
C HIS A 172 12.03 5.54 -16.30
#